data_AF-A0A1A9N1W7-F1
#
_entry.id   AF-A0A1A9N1W7-F1
#
_cell.length_a   1.000
_cell.length_b   1.000
_cell.length_c   1.000
_cell.angle_alpha   90.00
_cell.angle_beta   90.00
_cell.angle_gamma   90.00
#
_symmetry.space_group_name_H-M   'P 1'
#
loop_
_entity.id
_entity.type
_entity.pdbx_description
1 polymer ?
#
loop_
_entity_poly.entity_id
_entity_poly.type
_entity_poly.pdbx_seq_one_letter_code
_entity_poly.pdbx_strand_id
1 'polypeptide(L)'
;MNGPAGTLLFIAWAAVVAICDCRWRRISNSIAVAGLVAAFGCAFLQCGPFGISPAQAGIGALTGLFALLPFFALGVMGAADVKVFAVLGAWCGLRALPGLWMAASLAAGAHALWLLVTTRTRLAGLFRQSGATFEVAGKASTPYAACLTVAASVWLVLHGTAGGWR
;
A
#
# COMPACT_ATOMS: atom_id res chain seq x y z
N MET A 1 20.21 -6.83 14.95
CA MET A 1 20.72 -5.54 14.41
C MET A 1 19.94 -5.28 13.14
N ASN A 2 19.02 -4.32 13.13
CA ASN A 2 18.23 -4.01 11.94
C ASN A 2 19.17 -3.37 10.91
N GLY A 3 19.63 -4.15 9.93
CA GLY A 3 20.60 -3.66 8.95
C GLY A 3 19.97 -2.62 8.02
N PRO A 4 20.71 -1.56 7.62
CA PRO A 4 20.20 -0.56 6.67
C PRO A 4 19.77 -1.17 5.34
N ALA A 5 20.30 -2.35 4.99
CA ALA A 5 19.93 -3.10 3.79
C ALA A 5 18.44 -3.43 3.70
N GLY A 6 17.80 -3.88 4.78
CA GLY A 6 16.36 -4.20 4.77
C GLY A 6 15.49 -2.96 4.56
N THR A 7 15.89 -1.85 5.18
CA THR A 7 15.23 -0.54 5.00
C THR A 7 15.36 -0.04 3.56
N LEU A 8 16.56 -0.08 2.99
CA LEU A 8 16.80 0.33 1.61
C LEU A 8 16.03 -0.53 0.62
N LEU A 9 15.97 -1.84 0.85
CA LEU A 9 15.22 -2.76 0.01
C LEU A 9 13.70 -2.48 0.05
N PHE A 10 13.17 -2.22 1.26
CA PHE A 10 11.77 -1.83 1.42
C PHE A 10 11.46 -0.52 0.71
N ILE A 11 12.29 0.53 0.90
CA ILE A 11 12.08 1.84 0.28
C ILE A 11 12.20 1.73 -1.25
N ALA A 12 13.19 0.99 -1.76
CA ALA A 12 13.36 0.77 -3.19
C ALA A 12 12.14 0.07 -3.79
N TRP A 13 11.64 -0.99 -3.15
CA TRP A 13 10.43 -1.69 -3.57
C TRP A 13 9.20 -0.77 -3.52
N ALA A 14 9.01 -0.02 -2.43
CA ALA A 14 7.91 0.92 -2.26
C ALA A 14 7.93 2.01 -3.34
N ALA A 15 9.11 2.54 -3.66
CA ALA A 15 9.29 3.50 -4.75
C ALA A 15 8.95 2.91 -6.11
N VAL A 16 9.38 1.68 -6.42
CA VAL A 16 9.03 0.99 -7.66
C VAL A 16 7.51 0.82 -7.77
N VAL A 17 6.85 0.38 -6.70
CA VAL A 17 5.38 0.26 -6.67
C VAL A 17 4.70 1.60 -6.92
N ALA A 18 5.11 2.66 -6.22
CA ALA A 18 4.56 4.00 -6.40
C ALA A 18 4.77 4.53 -7.83
N ILE A 19 5.95 4.33 -8.41
CA ILE A 19 6.27 4.74 -9.78
C ILE A 19 5.42 3.94 -10.78
N CYS A 20 5.29 2.63 -10.62
CA CYS A 20 4.47 1.78 -11.49
C CYS A 20 2.99 2.14 -11.41
N ASP A 21 2.48 2.41 -10.21
CA ASP A 21 1.10 2.84 -9.98
C ASP A 21 0.81 4.19 -10.64
N CYS A 22 1.70 5.18 -10.45
CA CYS A 22 1.56 6.50 -11.06
C CYS A 22 1.72 6.51 -12.59
N ARG A 23 2.69 5.75 -13.13
CA ARG A 23 3.03 5.79 -14.56
C ARG A 23 2.17 4.86 -15.42
N TRP A 24 1.96 3.63 -14.95
CA TRP A 24 1.33 2.57 -15.74
C TRP A 24 -0.02 2.14 -15.18
N ARG A 25 -0.40 2.60 -13.98
CA ARG A 25 -1.64 2.22 -13.27
C ARG A 25 -1.85 0.71 -13.19
N ARG A 26 -0.74 -0.03 -13.28
CA ARG A 26 -0.70 -1.49 -13.28
C ARG A 26 0.54 -1.91 -12.52
N ILE A 27 0.30 -2.57 -11.41
CA ILE A 27 1.35 -3.25 -10.66
C ILE A 27 1.38 -4.70 -11.16
N SER A 28 2.49 -5.07 -11.80
CA SER A 28 2.72 -6.44 -12.25
C SER A 28 2.78 -7.40 -11.06
N ASN A 29 2.30 -8.63 -11.25
CA ASN A 29 2.46 -9.71 -10.29
C ASN A 29 3.92 -9.91 -9.90
N SER A 30 4.86 -9.69 -10.83
CA SER A 30 6.29 -9.83 -10.58
C SER A 30 6.79 -8.88 -9.50
N ILE A 31 6.27 -7.64 -9.44
CA ILE A 31 6.67 -6.65 -8.43
C ILE A 31 6.14 -7.06 -7.05
N ALA A 32 4.91 -7.56 -6.99
CA ALA A 32 4.32 -8.06 -5.75
C ALA A 32 5.08 -9.29 -5.25
N VAL A 33 5.37 -10.26 -6.13
CA VAL A 33 6.15 -11.46 -5.78
C VAL A 33 7.57 -11.09 -5.34
N ALA A 34 8.25 -10.20 -6.05
CA ALA A 34 9.58 -9.73 -5.66
C ALA A 34 9.58 -9.08 -4.27
N GLY A 35 8.58 -8.25 -3.97
CA GLY A 35 8.42 -7.66 -2.64
C GLY A 35 8.13 -8.68 -1.55
N LEU A 36 7.34 -9.72 -1.85
CA LEU A 36 7.04 -10.79 -0.90
C LEU A 36 8.29 -11.64 -0.61
N VAL A 37 9.02 -12.05 -1.65
CA VAL A 37 10.29 -12.79 -1.53
C VAL A 37 11.30 -11.97 -0.71
N ALA A 38 11.41 -10.68 -0.98
CA ALA A 38 12.26 -9.78 -0.22
C ALA A 38 11.84 -9.68 1.25
N ALA A 39 10.53 -9.56 1.53
CA ALA A 39 10.01 -9.50 2.90
C ALA A 39 10.34 -10.77 3.69
N PHE A 40 10.06 -11.94 3.12
CA PHE A 40 10.38 -13.22 3.75
C PHE A 40 11.87 -13.43 3.89
N GLY A 41 12.67 -13.14 2.86
CA GLY A 41 14.13 -13.22 2.92
C GLY A 41 14.69 -12.36 4.05
N CYS A 42 14.21 -11.13 4.18
CA CYS A 42 14.58 -10.24 5.28
C CYS A 42 14.12 -10.73 6.66
N ALA A 43 12.94 -11.36 6.75
CA ALA A 43 12.44 -11.96 7.99
C ALA A 43 13.26 -13.20 8.41
N PHE A 44 13.67 -14.05 7.47
CA PHE A 44 14.53 -15.21 7.72
C PHE A 44 15.94 -14.81 8.14
N LEU A 45 16.51 -13.81 7.47
CA LEU A 45 17.85 -13.30 7.76
C LEU A 45 17.87 -12.34 8.97
N GLN A 46 16.73 -12.10 9.61
CA GLN A 46 16.55 -11.14 10.71
C GLN A 46 17.12 -9.74 10.42
N CYS A 47 17.09 -9.34 9.15
CA CYS A 47 17.56 -8.05 8.68
C CYS A 47 16.40 -7.14 8.22
N GLY A 48 15.16 -7.57 8.45
CA GLY A 48 13.96 -6.79 8.13
C GLY A 48 13.86 -5.49 8.93
N PRO A 49 13.38 -4.40 8.32
CA PRO A 49 13.32 -3.09 8.96
C PRO A 49 12.34 -3.03 10.13
N PHE A 50 11.33 -3.90 10.14
CA PHE A 50 10.29 -3.96 11.17
C PHE A 50 10.54 -5.06 12.23
N GLY A 51 11.63 -5.82 12.12
CA GLY A 51 12.00 -6.83 13.11
C GLY A 51 10.96 -7.94 13.34
N ILE A 52 10.17 -8.28 12.31
CA ILE A 52 9.12 -9.30 12.40
C ILE A 52 9.64 -10.71 12.05
N SER A 53 9.04 -11.73 12.66
CA SER A 53 9.38 -13.13 12.37
C SER A 53 8.77 -13.61 11.04
N PRO A 54 9.31 -14.67 10.42
CA PRO A 54 8.73 -15.24 9.18
C PRO A 54 7.26 -15.67 9.34
N ALA A 55 6.90 -16.17 10.53
CA ALA A 55 5.51 -16.52 10.84
C ALA A 55 4.61 -15.27 10.88
N GLN A 56 5.08 -14.19 11.50
CA GLN A 56 4.35 -12.92 11.53
C GLN A 56 4.24 -12.28 10.14
N ALA A 57 5.28 -12.39 9.30
CA ALA A 57 5.23 -11.98 7.91
C ALA A 57 4.15 -12.74 7.13
N GLY A 58 4.09 -14.07 7.29
CA GLY A 58 3.03 -14.89 6.67
C GLY A 58 1.62 -14.52 7.14
N ILE A 59 1.43 -14.36 8.46
CA ILE A 59 0.15 -13.93 9.02
C ILE A 59 -0.22 -12.54 8.48
N GLY A 60 0.70 -11.59 8.51
CA GLY A 60 0.47 -10.24 7.99
C GLY A 60 0.12 -10.24 6.50
N ALA A 61 0.79 -11.06 5.69
CA ALA A 61 0.49 -11.19 4.27
C ALA A 61 -0.92 -11.72 4.01
N LEU A 62 -1.30 -12.80 4.70
CA LEU A 62 -2.63 -13.38 4.59
C LEU A 62 -3.69 -12.41 5.09
N THR A 63 -3.49 -11.78 6.24
CA THR A 63 -4.46 -10.82 6.76
C THR A 63 -4.61 -9.60 5.86
N GLY A 64 -3.51 -9.08 5.30
CA GLY A 64 -3.59 -8.00 4.30
C GLY A 64 -4.40 -8.42 3.07
N LEU A 65 -4.13 -9.62 2.54
CA LEU A 65 -4.88 -10.17 1.40
C LEU A 65 -6.38 -10.30 1.72
N PHE A 66 -6.73 -10.95 2.83
CA PHE A 66 -8.13 -11.17 3.22
C PHE A 66 -8.84 -9.89 3.65
N ALA A 67 -8.14 -8.89 4.17
CA ALA A 67 -8.74 -7.61 4.57
C ALA A 67 -9.26 -6.85 3.34
N LEU A 68 -8.54 -6.90 2.21
CA LEU A 68 -8.93 -6.17 1.00
C LEU A 68 -9.67 -7.02 -0.05
N LEU A 69 -9.68 -8.34 0.10
CA LEU A 69 -10.41 -9.25 -0.80
C LEU A 69 -11.91 -8.90 -0.94
N PRO A 70 -12.66 -8.59 0.14
CA PRO A 70 -14.06 -8.21 0.04
C PRO A 70 -14.25 -6.93 -0.78
N PHE A 71 -13.37 -5.94 -0.63
CA PHE A 71 -13.43 -4.68 -1.37
C PHE A 71 -13.12 -4.87 -2.85
N PHE A 72 -12.23 -5.81 -3.19
CA PHE A 72 -12.00 -6.23 -4.56
C PHE A 72 -13.21 -6.96 -5.15
N ALA A 73 -13.82 -7.88 -4.39
CA ALA A 73 -15.02 -8.61 -4.83
C ALA A 73 -16.22 -7.67 -5.05
N LEU A 74 -16.33 -6.60 -4.24
CA LEU A 74 -17.32 -5.55 -4.41
C LEU A 74 -16.99 -4.55 -5.54
N GLY A 75 -15.84 -4.71 -6.21
CA GLY A 75 -15.42 -3.83 -7.32
C GLY A 75 -15.04 -2.41 -6.90
N VAL A 76 -14.85 -2.17 -5.60
CA VAL A 76 -14.49 -0.86 -5.03
C VAL A 76 -12.98 -0.61 -5.17
N MET A 77 -12.18 -1.68 -5.24
CA MET A 77 -10.73 -1.63 -5.16
C MET A 77 -10.06 -2.50 -6.23
N GLY A 78 -8.87 -2.12 -6.70
CA GLY A 78 -8.17 -2.84 -7.75
C GLY A 78 -7.41 -4.08 -7.23
N ALA A 79 -7.21 -5.07 -8.11
CA ALA A 79 -6.38 -6.24 -7.79
C ALA A 79 -4.91 -5.85 -7.47
N ALA A 80 -4.46 -4.69 -7.94
CA ALA A 80 -3.14 -4.16 -7.65
C ALA A 80 -3.00 -3.77 -6.17
N ASP A 81 -4.00 -3.07 -5.62
CA ASP A 81 -3.95 -2.58 -4.24
C ASP A 81 -3.98 -3.72 -3.23
N VAL A 82 -4.80 -4.75 -3.50
CA VAL A 82 -4.87 -5.98 -2.69
C VAL A 82 -3.49 -6.66 -2.60
N LYS A 83 -2.79 -6.78 -3.74
CA LYS A 83 -1.46 -7.40 -3.79
C LYS A 83 -0.43 -6.58 -3.01
N VAL A 84 -0.43 -5.26 -3.19
CA VAL A 84 0.50 -4.37 -2.49
C VAL A 84 0.27 -4.41 -0.98
N PHE A 85 -0.99 -4.41 -0.54
CA PHE A 85 -1.32 -4.47 0.87
C PHE A 85 -0.96 -5.81 1.52
N ALA A 86 -1.11 -6.93 0.79
CA ALA A 86 -0.61 -8.23 1.23
C ALA A 86 0.92 -8.20 1.41
N VAL A 87 1.66 -7.63 0.45
CA VAL A 87 3.13 -7.51 0.57
C VAL A 87 3.52 -6.58 1.72
N LEU A 88 2.81 -5.47 1.94
CA LEU A 88 3.03 -4.59 3.09
C LEU A 88 2.74 -5.31 4.41
N GLY A 89 1.74 -6.17 4.46
CA GLY A 89 1.51 -7.07 5.60
C GLY A 89 2.67 -8.02 5.85
N ALA A 90 3.32 -8.51 4.79
CA ALA A 90 4.51 -9.35 4.89
C ALA A 90 5.73 -8.58 5.43
N TRP A 91 5.85 -7.29 5.15
CA TRP A 91 6.95 -6.45 5.63
C TRP A 91 6.75 -5.91 7.04
N CYS A 92 5.55 -5.38 7.31
CA CYS A 92 5.28 -4.59 8.52
C CYS A 92 4.55 -5.40 9.60
N GLY A 93 3.99 -6.57 9.23
CA GLY A 93 3.18 -7.41 10.09
C GLY A 93 1.77 -6.86 10.34
N LEU A 94 0.96 -7.64 11.05
CA LEU A 94 -0.46 -7.39 11.27
C LEU A 94 -0.76 -6.05 11.96
N ARG A 95 0.05 -5.64 12.94
CA ARG A 95 -0.21 -4.44 13.75
C ARG A 95 -0.13 -3.14 12.96
N ALA A 96 0.69 -3.10 11.91
CA ALA A 96 0.86 -1.91 11.08
C ALA A 96 -0.26 -1.77 10.03
N LEU A 97 -0.92 -2.87 9.65
CA LEU A 97 -1.92 -2.88 8.57
C LEU A 97 -3.07 -1.87 8.76
N PRO A 98 -3.73 -1.77 9.94
CA PRO A 98 -4.83 -0.81 10.11
C PRO A 98 -4.36 0.64 9.98
N GLY A 99 -3.19 0.96 10.53
CA GLY A 99 -2.60 2.31 10.44
C GLY A 99 -2.29 2.71 9.01
N LEU A 100 -1.66 1.80 8.25
CA LEU A 100 -1.36 2.00 6.83
C LEU A 100 -2.63 2.17 6.00
N TRP A 101 -3.65 1.34 6.26
CA TRP A 101 -4.93 1.42 5.56
C TRP A 101 -5.66 2.74 5.84
N MET A 102 -5.72 3.17 7.11
CA MET A 102 -6.33 4.45 7.48
C MET A 102 -5.59 5.63 6.85
N ALA A 103 -4.26 5.67 6.95
CA ALA A 103 -3.44 6.73 6.37
C ALA A 103 -3.59 6.81 4.83
N ALA A 104 -3.55 5.66 4.16
CA ALA A 104 -3.74 5.60 2.71
C ALA A 104 -5.16 6.01 2.29
N SER A 105 -6.18 5.57 3.04
CA SER A 105 -7.58 5.93 2.77
C SER A 105 -7.83 7.42 2.96
N LEU A 106 -7.21 8.04 3.99
CA LEU A 106 -7.28 9.47 4.21
C LEU A 106 -6.60 10.26 3.08
N ALA A 107 -5.41 9.82 2.65
CA ALA A 107 -4.70 10.45 1.53
C ALA A 107 -5.47 10.32 0.20
N ALA A 108 -6.02 9.13 -0.09
CA ALA A 108 -6.83 8.89 -1.27
C ALA A 108 -8.13 9.70 -1.24
N GLY A 109 -8.79 9.80 -0.08
CA GLY A 109 -9.98 10.63 0.12
C GLY A 109 -9.69 12.12 -0.06
N ALA A 110 -8.58 12.62 0.49
CA ALA A 110 -8.15 14.00 0.31
C ALA A 110 -7.86 14.32 -1.17
N HIS A 111 -7.19 13.41 -1.88
CA HIS A 111 -6.92 13.57 -3.31
C HIS A 111 -8.21 13.53 -4.15
N ALA A 112 -9.15 12.63 -3.83
CA ALA A 112 -10.45 12.57 -4.49
C ALA A 112 -11.27 13.86 -4.24
N LEU A 113 -11.26 14.38 -3.01
CA LEU A 113 -11.91 15.65 -2.66
C LEU A 113 -11.28 16.82 -3.43
N TRP A 114 -9.95 16.88 -3.51
CA TRP A 114 -9.25 17.90 -4.28
C TRP A 114 -9.60 17.85 -5.78
N LEU A 115 -9.67 16.65 -6.37
CA LEU A 115 -10.14 16.48 -7.75
C LEU A 115 -11.58 16.97 -7.92
N LEU A 116 -12.48 16.61 -7.00
CA LEU A 116 -13.89 17.03 -7.05
C LEU A 116 -14.05 18.55 -7.01
N VAL A 117 -13.30 19.21 -6.12
CA VAL A 117 -13.31 20.67 -5.96
C VAL A 117 -12.72 21.35 -7.20
N THR A 118 -11.63 20.82 -7.76
CA THR A 118 -10.94 21.42 -8.91
C THR A 118 -11.67 21.20 -10.23
N THR A 119 -12.34 20.06 -10.43
CA THR A 119 -13.10 19.79 -11.66
C THR A 119 -14.57 20.24 -11.61
N ARG A 120 -15.07 20.73 -10.47
CA ARG A 120 -16.48 21.12 -10.25
C ARG A 120 -17.48 20.07 -10.78
N THR A 121 -17.12 18.79 -10.71
CA THR A 121 -17.97 17.68 -11.12
C THR A 121 -19.22 17.67 -10.26
N ARG A 122 -20.39 17.88 -10.88
CA ARG A 122 -21.68 17.83 -10.17
C ARG A 122 -21.82 16.45 -9.51
N LEU A 123 -22.05 16.43 -8.19
CA LEU A 123 -22.23 15.19 -7.40
C LEU A 123 -23.23 14.20 -8.03
N ALA A 124 -24.23 14.70 -8.77
CA ALA A 124 -25.22 13.89 -9.47
C ALA A 124 -24.63 12.95 -10.55
N GLY A 125 -23.45 13.24 -11.12
CA GLY A 125 -22.79 12.38 -12.10
C GLY A 125 -22.09 11.15 -11.49
N LEU A 126 -21.67 11.25 -10.22
CA LEU A 126 -20.98 10.17 -9.50
C LEU A 126 -21.90 8.97 -9.24
N PHE A 127 -23.16 9.24 -8.87
CA PHE A 127 -24.14 8.19 -8.59
C PHE A 127 -24.55 7.40 -9.84
N ARG A 128 -24.40 7.97 -11.04
CA ARG A 128 -24.78 7.31 -12.30
C ARG A 128 -23.66 6.47 -12.92
N GLN A 129 -22.40 6.67 -12.50
CA GLN A 129 -21.22 5.91 -12.97
C GLN A 129 -20.70 4.88 -11.96
N SER A 130 -21.48 4.59 -10.91
CA SER A 130 -21.15 3.65 -9.84
C SER A 130 -21.30 2.17 -10.28
N GLY A 131 -20.69 1.81 -11.40
CA GLY A 131 -20.72 0.47 -11.98
C GLY A 131 -19.33 0.09 -12.49
N ALA A 132 -18.55 -0.58 -11.64
CA ALA A 132 -17.22 -1.14 -11.90
C ALA A 132 -16.11 -0.13 -12.27
N THR A 133 -15.21 0.10 -11.31
CA THR A 133 -14.00 0.95 -11.41
C THR A 133 -14.32 2.45 -11.41
N PHE A 134 -13.92 3.16 -10.33
CA PHE A 134 -14.04 4.60 -10.19
C PHE A 134 -13.29 5.36 -11.31
N GLU A 135 -13.91 5.56 -12.47
CA GLU A 135 -13.55 6.60 -13.44
C GLU A 135 -14.34 7.87 -13.10
N VAL A 136 -13.75 8.73 -12.26
CA VAL A 136 -14.30 10.07 -12.04
C VAL A 136 -13.92 10.95 -13.22
N ALA A 137 -14.90 11.35 -14.02
CA ALA A 137 -14.79 12.39 -15.04
C ALA A 137 -13.71 12.19 -16.12
N GLY A 138 -13.47 10.96 -16.57
CA GLY A 138 -12.48 10.66 -17.62
C GLY A 138 -11.03 10.95 -17.23
N LYS A 139 -10.77 11.21 -15.95
CA LYS A 139 -9.42 11.40 -15.39
C LYS A 139 -9.21 10.30 -14.35
N ALA A 140 -8.30 9.40 -14.70
CA ALA A 140 -8.22 8.09 -14.06
C ALA A 140 -7.96 8.15 -12.54
N SER A 141 -8.58 7.18 -11.84
CA SER A 141 -8.65 6.97 -10.38
C SER A 141 -7.41 7.35 -9.56
N THR A 142 -7.58 7.69 -8.29
CA THR A 142 -6.48 8.04 -7.39
C THR A 142 -5.50 6.86 -7.25
N PRO A 143 -4.17 7.09 -7.31
CA PRO A 143 -3.17 6.02 -7.18
C PRO A 143 -3.08 5.56 -5.71
N TYR A 144 -4.01 4.70 -5.31
CA TYR A 144 -4.17 4.24 -3.93
C TYR A 144 -2.95 3.45 -3.44
N ALA A 145 -2.36 2.60 -4.29
CA ALA A 145 -1.13 1.88 -3.97
C ALA A 145 0.08 2.81 -3.76
N ALA A 146 0.15 3.95 -4.48
CA ALA A 146 1.15 4.98 -4.20
C ALA A 146 0.94 5.62 -2.82
N CYS A 147 -0.31 5.93 -2.44
CA CYS A 147 -0.61 6.43 -1.09
C CYS A 147 -0.21 5.42 0.00
N LEU A 148 -0.48 4.13 -0.22
CA LEU A 148 -0.12 3.05 0.71
C LEU A 148 1.39 2.95 0.94
N THR A 149 2.17 2.99 -0.14
CA THR A 149 3.63 2.87 -0.09
C THR A 149 4.29 4.10 0.50
N VAL A 150 3.77 5.29 0.23
CA VAL A 150 4.21 6.55 0.86
C VAL A 150 3.91 6.52 2.37
N ALA A 151 2.69 6.17 2.77
CA ALA A 151 2.32 6.08 4.19
C ALA A 151 3.22 5.08 4.93
N ALA A 152 3.52 3.94 4.30
CA ALA A 152 4.41 2.94 4.88
C ALA A 152 5.87 3.41 5.00
N SER A 153 6.35 4.15 4.00
CA SER A 153 7.68 4.77 4.02
C SER A 153 7.79 5.81 5.14
N VAL A 154 6.78 6.68 5.28
CA VAL A 154 6.72 7.68 6.35
C VAL A 154 6.66 7.02 7.72
N TRP A 155 5.83 6.00 7.90
CA TRP A 155 5.73 5.25 9.16
C TRP A 155 7.08 4.63 9.55
N LEU A 156 7.77 4.02 8.58
CA LEU A 156 9.09 3.43 8.78
C LEU A 156 10.13 4.48 9.16
N VAL A 157 10.13 5.64 8.49
CA VAL A 157 11.04 6.74 8.84
C VAL A 157 10.76 7.24 10.26
N LEU A 158 9.50 7.47 10.62
CA LEU A 158 9.12 7.94 11.96
C LEU A 158 9.51 6.96 13.07
N HIS A 159 9.29 5.65 12.87
CA HIS A 159 9.67 4.62 13.84
C HIS A 159 11.18 4.37 13.86
N GLY A 160 11.85 4.52 12.72
CA GLY A 160 13.31 4.45 12.61
C GLY A 160 14.01 5.62 13.33
N THR A 161 13.43 6.82 13.29
CA THR A 161 13.94 7.99 14.02
C THR A 161 13.57 8.00 15.50
N ALA A 162 12.40 7.45 15.86
CA ALA A 162 11.96 7.36 17.25
C ALA A 162 12.74 6.32 18.08
N GLY A 163 13.50 5.42 17.44
CA GLY A 163 14.45 4.52 18.09
C GLY A 163 15.74 5.18 18.59
N GLY A 164 15.95 6.48 18.33
CA GLY A 164 17.10 7.25 18.82
C GLY A 164 16.96 7.80 20.25
N TRP A 165 15.84 7.51 20.93
CA TRP A 165 15.58 7.98 22.30
C TRP A 165 15.12 6.85 23.22
N ARG A 166 15.89 5.77 23.25
CA ARG A 166 15.87 4.78 24.32
C ARG A 166 17.28 4.36 24.67
#